data_AF-A0AAW0CL82-F1
#
_entry.id   AF-A0AAW0CL82-F1
#
_cell.length_a   1.000
_cell.length_b   1.000
_cell.length_c   1.000
_cell.angle_alpha   90.00
_cell.angle_beta   90.00
_cell.angle_gamma   90.00
#
_symmetry.space_group_name_H-M   'P 1'
#
loop_
_entity.id
_entity.type
_entity.pdbx_description
1 polymer ?
#
loop_
_entity_poly.entity_id
_entity_poly.type
_entity_poly.pdbx_seq_one_letter_code
_entity_poly.pdbx_strand_id
1 'polypeptide(L)'
;MRDDHSNNSPQSPTPCDERHGLMAGDSDIVCKLSKTTKPYANAQLEGKFRTSAQRPELAIRRSNNLEAARAALQDWRIKTFLAKYPLSCFTDVGIMPDQILESLALVRVQNVEEMESLSPSWMLARRHGTEVIELLNQVDRDHQGSA
;
A
#
# COMPACT_ATOMS: atom_id res chain seq x y z
N MET A 1 8.30 1.23 -58.38
CA MET A 1 8.06 2.66 -58.68
C MET A 1 6.78 3.11 -57.98
N ARG A 2 6.95 3.66 -56.78
CA ARG A 2 6.23 4.80 -56.18
C ARG A 2 6.67 4.86 -54.73
N ASP A 3 7.65 5.74 -54.55
CA ASP A 3 8.17 6.31 -53.32
C ASP A 3 7.07 7.07 -52.55
N ASP A 4 7.26 7.19 -51.24
CA ASP A 4 6.92 8.32 -50.34
C ASP A 4 6.75 7.75 -48.92
N HIS A 5 7.80 7.61 -48.11
CA HIS A 5 8.47 8.65 -47.32
C HIS A 5 7.49 9.62 -46.63
N SER A 6 6.91 9.20 -45.51
CA SER A 6 6.37 10.15 -44.53
C SER A 6 7.09 9.96 -43.19
N ASN A 7 8.11 10.79 -43.06
CA ASN A 7 9.05 10.93 -41.96
C ASN A 7 8.37 11.76 -40.87
N ASN A 8 7.97 11.15 -39.76
CA ASN A 8 7.39 11.88 -38.62
C ASN A 8 8.41 11.89 -37.47
N SER A 9 9.28 12.89 -37.51
CA SER A 9 10.28 13.14 -36.47
C SER A 9 9.65 13.79 -35.23
N PRO A 10 10.24 13.55 -34.04
CA PRO A 10 9.65 13.85 -32.73
C PRO A 10 9.69 15.34 -32.39
N GLN A 11 8.59 15.84 -31.81
CA GLN A 11 8.59 17.12 -31.09
C GLN A 11 8.99 16.89 -29.64
N SER A 12 10.13 17.46 -29.26
CA SER A 12 10.58 17.62 -27.87
C SER A 12 10.61 19.13 -27.54
N PRO A 13 10.83 19.50 -26.28
CA PRO A 13 9.82 19.81 -25.27
C PRO A 13 9.64 21.32 -25.05
N THR A 14 8.45 21.74 -24.63
CA THR A 14 8.24 23.12 -24.16
C THR A 14 8.83 23.31 -22.76
N PRO A 15 9.61 24.37 -22.50
CA PRO A 15 10.09 24.70 -21.16
C PRO A 15 8.95 25.29 -20.33
N CYS A 16 8.56 24.62 -19.24
CA CYS A 16 7.70 25.22 -18.25
C CYS A 16 8.53 26.13 -17.35
N ASP A 17 8.25 27.42 -17.53
CA ASP A 17 8.77 28.60 -16.88
C ASP A 17 8.85 28.48 -15.34
N GLU A 18 10.04 28.78 -14.80
CA GLU A 18 10.30 29.08 -13.40
C GLU A 18 9.52 30.32 -12.96
N ARG A 19 8.58 30.15 -12.02
CA ARG A 19 8.16 31.27 -11.18
C ARG A 19 8.34 30.97 -9.70
N HIS A 20 9.44 31.55 -9.22
CA HIS A 20 9.65 32.13 -7.90
C HIS A 20 8.39 32.35 -7.05
N GLY A 21 8.44 31.83 -5.84
CA GLY A 21 7.48 32.09 -4.77
C GLY A 21 8.10 31.81 -3.40
N LEU A 22 9.24 32.45 -3.11
CA LEU A 22 9.77 32.59 -1.75
C LEU A 22 8.76 33.38 -0.91
N MET A 23 8.06 32.70 0.01
CA MET A 23 7.39 33.34 1.12
C MET A 23 8.00 32.78 2.41
N ALA A 24 9.05 33.46 2.88
CA ALA A 24 9.53 33.33 4.24
C ALA A 24 8.51 33.98 5.17
N GLY A 25 7.66 33.16 5.78
CA GLY A 25 6.78 33.56 6.87
C GLY A 25 7.43 33.16 8.19
N ASP A 26 8.25 34.06 8.74
CA ASP A 26 8.60 34.04 10.16
C ASP A 26 7.31 34.18 10.98
N SER A 27 7.03 33.19 11.80
CA SER A 27 6.00 33.28 12.84
C SER A 27 6.51 32.55 14.07
N ASP A 28 7.29 33.30 14.85
CA ASP A 28 7.56 33.04 16.26
C ASP A 28 6.25 33.00 17.03
N ILE A 29 5.66 31.81 17.17
CA ILE A 29 4.66 31.56 18.20
C ILE A 29 5.35 30.85 19.36
N VAL A 30 5.71 31.69 20.33
CA VAL A 30 6.14 31.33 21.68
C VAL A 30 5.04 30.50 22.35
N CYS A 31 5.12 29.17 22.28
CA CYS A 31 4.33 28.27 23.12
C CYS A 31 4.88 28.27 24.56
N LYS A 32 4.57 29.32 25.32
CA LYS A 32 4.57 29.27 26.79
C LYS A 32 3.20 28.78 27.23
N LEU A 33 3.05 27.47 27.46
CA LEU A 33 1.95 26.96 28.28
C LEU A 33 2.47 25.86 29.22
N SER A 34 2.88 26.34 30.39
CA SER A 34 2.60 25.79 31.73
C SER A 34 2.57 24.27 31.88
N LYS A 35 3.65 23.76 32.45
CA LYS A 35 3.73 22.48 33.16
C LYS A 35 2.68 22.46 34.28
N THR A 36 1.72 21.55 34.21
CA THR A 36 0.96 21.11 35.39
C THR A 36 0.84 19.60 35.34
N THR A 37 1.91 18.95 35.78
CA THR A 37 1.96 17.52 36.05
C THR A 37 1.08 17.23 37.25
N LYS A 38 -0.14 16.74 37.00
CA LYS A 38 -0.95 16.09 38.04
C LYS A 38 -0.30 14.73 38.34
N PRO A 39 -0.03 14.37 39.61
CA PRO A 39 0.33 13.00 39.96
C PRO A 39 -0.91 12.14 39.72
N TYR A 40 -0.89 11.37 38.63
CA TYR A 40 -1.95 10.40 38.37
C TYR A 40 -1.76 9.25 39.37
N ALA A 41 -2.71 9.15 40.30
CA ALA A 41 -2.81 8.03 41.21
C ALA A 41 -2.91 6.73 40.39
N ASN A 42 -2.00 5.80 40.66
CA ASN A 42 -2.02 4.45 40.10
C ASN A 42 -3.30 3.74 40.52
N ALA A 43 -4.35 3.84 39.70
CA ALA A 43 -5.48 2.94 39.77
C ALA A 43 -5.00 1.59 39.22
N GLN A 44 -4.70 0.67 40.14
CA GLN A 44 -4.49 -0.74 39.90
C GLN A 44 -5.77 -1.32 39.28
N LEU A 45 -5.89 -1.19 37.96
CA LEU A 45 -6.81 -1.97 37.16
C LEU A 45 -6.20 -3.37 37.05
N GLU A 46 -6.55 -4.23 38.00
CA GLU A 46 -6.52 -5.69 37.88
C GLU A 46 -7.54 -6.12 36.79
N GLY A 47 -7.32 -5.62 35.59
CA GLY A 47 -8.05 -5.98 34.38
C GLY A 47 -7.56 -7.34 33.95
N LYS A 48 -8.17 -8.38 34.52
CA LYS A 48 -8.18 -9.77 34.06
C LYS A 48 -8.04 -9.81 32.53
N PHE A 49 -6.80 -9.94 32.05
CA PHE A 49 -6.50 -10.01 30.62
C PHE A 49 -7.24 -11.23 30.10
N ARG A 50 -8.36 -10.98 29.42
CA ARG A 50 -9.10 -12.01 28.74
C ARG A 50 -8.15 -12.62 27.74
N THR A 51 -7.98 -13.94 27.87
CA THR A 51 -7.31 -14.85 26.95
C THR A 51 -7.31 -14.26 25.55
N SER A 52 -6.14 -13.86 25.07
CA SER A 52 -5.94 -13.42 23.70
C SER A 52 -6.51 -14.53 22.82
N ALA A 53 -7.64 -14.25 22.16
CA ALA A 53 -8.12 -15.08 21.08
C ALA A 53 -6.91 -15.24 20.13
N GLN A 54 -6.39 -16.46 20.05
CA GLN A 54 -5.22 -16.77 19.24
C GLN A 54 -5.57 -16.34 17.82
N ARG A 55 -5.02 -15.19 17.38
CA ARG A 55 -5.07 -14.84 15.96
C ARG A 55 -4.39 -16.02 15.26
N PRO A 56 -5.04 -16.65 14.28
CA PRO A 56 -4.39 -17.71 13.52
C PRO A 56 -3.04 -17.15 13.03
N GLU A 57 -1.97 -17.85 13.39
CA GLU A 57 -0.62 -17.47 12.99
C GLU A 57 -0.53 -17.65 11.47
N LEU A 58 -0.65 -16.54 10.75
CA LEU A 58 -0.62 -16.56 9.29
C LEU A 58 0.77 -17.03 8.84
N ALA A 59 0.80 -17.97 7.89
CA ALA A 59 2.04 -18.47 7.34
C ALA A 59 2.80 -17.34 6.63
N ILE A 60 4.08 -17.16 6.98
CA ILE A 60 4.94 -16.10 6.44
C ILE A 60 5.68 -16.60 5.19
N ARG A 61 5.61 -15.84 4.08
CA ARG A 61 6.42 -16.07 2.88
C ARG A 61 7.89 -15.73 3.13
N ARG A 62 8.80 -16.46 2.49
CA ARG A 62 10.25 -16.28 2.65
C ARG A 62 10.94 -16.12 1.30
N SER A 63 12.00 -15.32 1.26
CA SER A 63 12.96 -15.19 0.15
C SER A 63 12.25 -15.00 -1.20
N ASN A 64 12.44 -15.91 -2.16
CA ASN A 64 11.94 -15.79 -3.53
C ASN A 64 10.41 -15.62 -3.60
N ASN A 65 9.65 -16.30 -2.74
CA ASN A 65 8.19 -16.16 -2.69
C ASN A 65 7.76 -14.74 -2.30
N LEU A 66 8.52 -14.09 -1.41
CA LEU A 66 8.21 -12.74 -0.95
C LEU A 66 8.46 -11.73 -2.07
N GLU A 67 9.59 -11.84 -2.77
CA GLU A 67 9.92 -10.95 -3.90
C GLU A 67 8.95 -11.12 -5.06
N ALA A 68 8.63 -12.37 -5.42
CA ALA A 68 7.64 -12.67 -6.45
C ALA A 68 6.25 -12.14 -6.07
N ALA A 69 5.83 -12.30 -4.81
CA ALA A 69 4.56 -11.76 -4.34
C ALA A 69 4.52 -10.23 -4.41
N ARG A 70 5.59 -9.54 -4.00
CA ARG A 70 5.69 -8.08 -4.12
C ARG A 70 5.57 -7.63 -5.57
N ALA A 71 6.33 -8.24 -6.47
CA ALA A 71 6.31 -7.90 -7.90
C ALA A 71 4.92 -8.12 -8.51
N ALA A 72 4.28 -9.25 -8.21
CA ALA A 72 2.93 -9.56 -8.68
C ALA A 72 1.89 -8.57 -8.15
N LEU A 73 1.95 -8.18 -6.87
CA LEU A 73 1.04 -7.21 -6.28
C LEU A 73 1.23 -5.80 -6.88
N GLN A 74 2.48 -5.39 -7.14
CA GLN A 74 2.76 -4.10 -7.79
C GLN A 74 2.21 -4.04 -9.22
N ASP A 75 2.46 -5.09 -10.01
CA ASP A 75 1.93 -5.20 -11.37
C ASP A 75 0.38 -5.22 -11.36
N TRP A 76 -0.21 -6.00 -10.46
CA TRP A 76 -1.66 -6.04 -10.28
C TRP A 76 -2.24 -4.67 -9.92
N ARG A 77 -1.59 -3.92 -9.02
CA ARG A 77 -2.02 -2.59 -8.61
C ARG A 77 -2.08 -1.63 -9.80
N ILE A 78 -1.04 -1.61 -10.62
CA ILE A 78 -0.96 -0.74 -11.80
C ILE A 78 -2.01 -1.13 -12.83
N LYS A 79 -2.12 -2.43 -13.15
CA LYS A 79 -3.12 -2.93 -14.11
C LYS A 79 -4.54 -2.64 -13.67
N THR A 80 -4.84 -2.84 -12.39
CA THR A 80 -6.16 -2.58 -11.82
C THR A 80 -6.50 -1.11 -11.83
N PHE A 81 -5.54 -0.24 -11.49
CA PHE A 81 -5.72 1.21 -11.57
C PHE A 81 -6.07 1.65 -13.00
N LEU A 82 -5.26 1.26 -13.98
CA LEU A 82 -5.46 1.63 -15.38
C LEU A 82 -6.78 1.08 -15.96
N ALA A 83 -7.15 -0.15 -15.60
CA ALA A 83 -8.33 -0.81 -16.16
C ALA A 83 -9.64 -0.38 -15.49
N LYS A 84 -9.68 -0.29 -14.15
CA LYS A 84 -10.92 -0.09 -13.38
C LYS A 84 -11.09 1.34 -12.85
N TYR A 85 -10.04 2.15 -12.83
CA TYR A 85 -10.03 3.49 -12.23
C TYR A 85 -9.43 4.60 -13.10
N PRO A 86 -9.56 4.60 -14.45
CA PRO A 86 -8.85 5.56 -15.31
C PRO A 86 -9.28 7.03 -15.12
N LEU A 87 -10.50 7.27 -14.65
CA LEU A 87 -11.05 8.61 -14.38
C LEU A 87 -11.19 8.92 -12.88
N SER A 88 -10.67 8.03 -12.04
CA SER A 88 -10.71 8.22 -10.59
C SER A 88 -9.73 9.31 -10.15
N CYS A 89 -10.03 9.98 -9.04
CA CYS A 89 -9.08 10.85 -8.36
C CYS A 89 -8.03 10.08 -7.52
N PHE A 90 -8.15 8.75 -7.44
CA PHE A 90 -7.16 7.91 -6.78
C PHE A 90 -5.89 7.78 -7.63
N THR A 91 -4.76 7.62 -6.96
CA THR A 91 -3.53 7.10 -7.57
C THR A 91 -3.51 5.57 -7.52
N ASP A 92 -2.56 4.93 -8.19
CA ASP A 92 -2.31 3.50 -8.04
C ASP A 92 -2.06 3.12 -6.56
N VAL A 93 -1.33 3.96 -5.81
CA VAL A 93 -1.13 3.83 -4.36
C VAL A 93 -2.46 3.90 -3.59
N GLY A 94 -3.43 4.68 -4.08
CA GLY A 94 -4.79 4.71 -3.52
C GLY A 94 -5.57 3.40 -3.73
N ILE A 95 -5.24 2.62 -4.77
CA ILE A 95 -5.82 1.29 -5.00
C ILE A 95 -5.26 0.28 -4.00
N MET A 96 -3.96 0.28 -3.77
CA MET A 96 -3.32 -0.57 -2.77
C MET A 96 -2.13 0.17 -2.14
N PRO A 97 -2.28 0.67 -0.90
CA PRO A 97 -1.20 1.35 -0.19
C PRO A 97 -0.01 0.44 0.01
N ASP A 98 1.20 1.00 -0.01
CA ASP A 98 2.44 0.23 0.11
C ASP A 98 2.50 -0.62 1.40
N GLN A 99 1.96 -0.10 2.51
CA GLN A 99 1.91 -0.85 3.78
C GLN A 99 1.03 -2.11 3.68
N ILE A 100 -0.07 -2.04 2.92
CA ILE A 100 -0.94 -3.19 2.67
C ILE A 100 -0.24 -4.16 1.74
N LEU A 101 0.40 -3.65 0.68
CA LEU A 101 1.15 -4.46 -0.28
C LEU A 101 2.25 -5.26 0.42
N GLU A 102 3.04 -4.61 1.27
CA GLU A 102 4.10 -5.25 2.05
C GLU A 102 3.54 -6.29 3.03
N SER A 103 2.44 -5.97 3.70
CA SER A 103 1.77 -6.91 4.61
C SER A 103 1.29 -8.15 3.85
N LEU A 104 0.59 -7.96 2.71
CA LEU A 104 0.06 -9.03 1.88
C LEU A 104 1.13 -9.85 1.19
N ALA A 105 2.26 -9.24 0.82
CA ALA A 105 3.41 -9.98 0.30
C ALA A 105 3.98 -10.90 1.38
N LEU A 106 4.05 -10.42 2.62
CA LEU A 106 4.61 -11.17 3.75
C LEU A 106 3.70 -12.30 4.24
N VAL A 107 2.40 -12.05 4.42
CA VAL A 107 1.47 -13.01 5.03
C VAL A 107 0.61 -13.75 3.99
N ARG A 108 0.38 -15.04 4.22
CA ARG A 108 -0.58 -15.84 3.45
C ARG A 108 -1.98 -15.69 4.02
N VAL A 109 -2.75 -14.80 3.42
CA VAL A 109 -4.19 -14.63 3.69
C VAL A 109 -5.00 -15.68 2.92
N GLN A 110 -5.97 -16.31 3.57
CA GLN A 110 -6.80 -17.36 2.95
C GLN A 110 -8.16 -16.85 2.49
N ASN A 111 -8.66 -15.77 3.08
CA ASN A 111 -9.99 -15.23 2.84
C ASN A 111 -9.99 -13.70 2.95
N VAL A 112 -11.09 -13.09 2.51
CA VAL A 112 -11.22 -11.63 2.46
C VAL A 112 -11.34 -11.05 3.86
N GLU A 113 -11.94 -11.77 4.81
CA GLU A 113 -12.11 -11.34 6.19
C GLU A 113 -10.76 -11.16 6.91
N GLU A 114 -9.82 -12.08 6.69
CA GLU A 114 -8.44 -11.96 7.17
C GLU A 114 -7.76 -10.72 6.58
N MET A 115 -7.98 -10.44 5.29
CA MET A 115 -7.44 -9.27 4.62
C MET A 115 -8.05 -7.95 5.15
N GLU A 116 -9.34 -7.94 5.50
CA GLU A 116 -9.98 -6.78 6.15
C GLU A 116 -9.42 -6.52 7.55
N SER A 117 -9.00 -7.58 8.25
CA SER A 117 -8.45 -7.53 9.60
C SER A 117 -7.00 -7.04 9.68
N LEU A 118 -6.37 -6.78 8.52
CA LEU A 118 -5.03 -6.17 8.43
C LEU A 118 -5.02 -4.78 9.07
N SER A 119 -3.85 -4.37 9.53
CA SER A 119 -3.61 -3.04 10.09
C SER A 119 -2.46 -2.36 9.34
N PRO A 120 -2.72 -1.30 8.55
CA PRO A 120 -4.03 -0.65 8.36
C PRO A 120 -5.05 -1.55 7.64
N SER A 121 -6.34 -1.25 7.78
CA SER A 121 -7.39 -1.96 7.05
C SER A 121 -7.42 -1.49 5.59
N TRP A 122 -7.52 -2.45 4.67
CA TRP A 122 -7.61 -2.13 3.24
C TRP A 122 -9.07 -2.00 2.81
N MET A 123 -9.54 -0.76 2.61
CA MET A 123 -10.95 -0.48 2.28
C MET A 123 -11.46 -1.17 1.01
N LEU A 124 -10.57 -1.54 0.08
CA LEU A 124 -10.92 -2.22 -1.17
C LEU A 124 -10.84 -3.74 -1.08
N ALA A 125 -10.56 -4.31 0.10
CA ALA A 125 -10.48 -5.75 0.32
C ALA A 125 -11.78 -6.48 -0.10
N ARG A 126 -12.97 -5.94 0.18
CA ARG A 126 -14.23 -6.56 -0.28
C ARG A 126 -14.36 -6.66 -1.79
N ARG A 127 -13.80 -5.68 -2.51
CA ARG A 127 -13.97 -5.56 -3.96
C ARG A 127 -12.92 -6.38 -4.71
N HIS A 128 -11.68 -6.35 -4.22
CA HIS A 128 -10.52 -6.90 -4.93
C HIS A 128 -9.82 -8.03 -4.17
N GLY A 129 -10.23 -8.32 -2.94
CA GLY A 129 -9.54 -9.28 -2.08
C GLY A 129 -9.48 -10.68 -2.65
N THR A 130 -10.58 -11.17 -3.23
CA THR A 130 -10.60 -12.49 -3.89
C THR A 130 -9.60 -12.57 -5.05
N GLU A 131 -9.56 -11.54 -5.90
CA GLU A 131 -8.63 -11.47 -7.04
C GLU A 131 -7.17 -11.46 -6.56
N VAL A 132 -6.87 -10.71 -5.50
CA VAL A 132 -5.54 -10.64 -4.89
C VAL A 132 -5.15 -11.96 -4.21
N ILE A 133 -6.09 -12.63 -3.54
CA ILE A 133 -5.86 -13.95 -2.92
C ILE A 133 -5.53 -14.99 -4.00
N GLU A 134 -6.29 -15.01 -5.09
CA GLU A 134 -6.05 -15.90 -6.23
C GLU A 134 -4.68 -15.66 -6.86
N LEU A 135 -4.31 -14.39 -7.08
CA LEU A 135 -3.00 -13.99 -7.58
C LEU A 135 -1.87 -14.51 -6.67
N LEU A 136 -1.98 -14.28 -5.36
CA LEU A 136 -0.96 -14.70 -4.40
C LEU A 136 -0.85 -16.23 -4.30
N ASN A 137 -1.98 -16.94 -4.36
CA ASN A 137 -2.01 -18.40 -4.40
C ASN A 137 -1.32 -18.94 -5.67
N GLN A 138 -1.50 -18.27 -6.81
CA GLN A 138 -0.80 -18.63 -8.04
C GLN A 138 0.71 -18.46 -7.87
N VAL A 139 1.16 -17.31 -7.36
CA VAL A 139 2.58 -17.05 -7.10
C VAL A 139 3.19 -18.09 -6.16
N ASP A 140 2.49 -18.41 -5.06
CA ASP A 140 2.91 -19.42 -4.10
C ASP A 140 3.02 -20.83 -4.74
N ARG A 141 2.12 -21.18 -5.67
CA ARG A 141 2.20 -22.46 -6.41
C ARG A 141 3.39 -22.52 -7.36
N ASP A 142 3.63 -21.44 -8.11
CA ASP A 142 4.70 -21.40 -9.12
C ASP A 142 6.10 -21.54 -8.52
N HIS A 143 6.27 -21.13 -7.26
CA HIS A 143 7.56 -21.14 -6.56
C HIS A 143 7.70 -22.27 -5.54
N GLN A 144 6.63 -23.03 -5.23
CA GLN A 144 6.70 -24.20 -4.36
C GLN A 144 7.44 -25.40 -4.99
N GLY A 145 7.59 -25.44 -6.32
CA GLY A 145 8.26 -26.53 -7.04
C GLY A 145 9.77 -26.37 -7.24
N SER A 146 10.40 -25.33 -6.68
CA SER A 146 11.81 -25.00 -6.96
C SER A 146 12.75 -25.19 -5.76
N ALA A 147 12.34 -26.02 -4.78
CA ALA A 147 13.11 -26.35 -3.58
C ALA A 147 13.94 -27.64 -3.76
#